data_AF-A0A815TMI7-F1
#
_entry.id   AF-A0A815TMI7-F1
#
_cell.length_a   1.000
_cell.length_b   1.000
_cell.length_c   1.000
_cell.angle_alpha   90.00
_cell.angle_beta   90.00
_cell.angle_gamma   90.00
#
_symmetry.space_group_name_H-M   'P 1'
#
loop_
_entity.id
_entity.type
_entity.pdbx_description
1 polymer ?
#
loop_
_entity_poly.entity_id
_entity_poly.type
_entity_poly.pdbx_seq_one_letter_code
_entity_poly.pdbx_strand_id
1 'polypeptide(L)'
;INLFSLAITVGVFVVLEWELGIIEGIVIVMAVGLSVDFVVHFGVGYIHIDPTDIDNERKKIEDQSKPNGNENDSKINTWRVMYRKQQVERTTRVRGSILRVGSAVFMAAFTTFAAGFSMIFASVIAIRQMGQFLMAIMLTSWSFSMFFFLPLCLIIGPVGICGSIPFSRLIKCFKQTPRQQ
;
A
#
# COMPACT_ATOMS: atom_id res chain seq x y z
N ILE A 1 -3.83 11.35 -0.62
CA ILE A 1 -4.03 10.39 0.49
C ILE A 1 -4.33 11.15 1.77
N ASN A 2 -3.33 11.81 2.36
CA ASN A 2 -3.48 12.47 3.66
C ASN A 2 -4.52 13.60 3.66
N LEU A 3 -4.55 14.46 2.63
CA LEU A 3 -5.53 15.55 2.51
C LEU A 3 -7.00 15.07 2.49
N PHE A 4 -7.29 13.92 1.87
CA PHE A 4 -8.64 13.37 1.80
C PHE A 4 -9.06 12.76 3.15
N SER A 5 -8.14 12.05 3.81
CA SER A 5 -8.35 11.54 5.17
C SER A 5 -8.60 12.68 6.17
N LEU A 6 -7.82 13.77 6.05
CA LEU A 6 -7.99 14.98 6.86
C LEU A 6 -9.31 15.69 6.57
N ALA A 7 -9.73 15.81 5.31
CA ALA A 7 -11.01 16.42 4.95
C ALA A 7 -12.20 15.63 5.52
N ILE A 8 -12.15 14.30 5.54
CA ILE A 8 -13.22 13.48 6.12
C ILE A 8 -13.24 13.59 7.65
N THR A 9 -12.08 13.58 8.31
CA THR A 9 -12.02 13.74 9.77
C THR A 9 -12.53 15.11 10.20
N VAL A 10 -12.14 16.17 9.49
CA VAL A 10 -12.68 17.53 9.69
C VAL A 10 -14.18 17.59 9.35
N GLY A 11 -14.65 16.88 8.33
CA GLY A 11 -16.08 16.81 7.98
C GLY A 11 -16.93 16.14 9.06
N VAL A 12 -16.47 15.02 9.63
CA VAL A 12 -17.12 14.34 10.77
C VAL A 12 -17.15 15.28 11.99
N PHE A 13 -16.08 16.06 12.18
CA PHE A 13 -16.00 17.05 13.24
C PHE A 13 -17.04 18.16 13.09
N VAL A 14 -17.16 18.73 11.88
CA VAL A 14 -18.14 19.78 11.57
C VAL A 14 -19.58 19.28 11.75
N VAL A 15 -19.86 18.03 11.38
CA VAL A 15 -21.20 17.43 11.51
C VAL A 15 -21.58 17.17 12.98
N LEU A 16 -20.60 16.97 13.86
CA LEU A 16 -20.85 16.67 15.27
C LEU A 16 -20.93 17.92 16.16
N GLU A 17 -20.63 19.12 15.64
CA GLU A 17 -20.62 20.41 16.38
C GLU A 17 -19.80 20.36 17.69
N TRP A 18 -18.63 19.74 17.67
CA TRP A 18 -17.80 19.61 18.88
C TRP A 18 -16.73 20.68 19.01
N GLU A 19 -16.34 20.95 20.25
CA GLU A 19 -15.23 21.85 20.58
C GLU A 19 -13.86 21.16 20.45
N LEU A 20 -12.89 21.89 19.93
CA LEU A 20 -11.55 21.40 19.60
C LEU A 20 -10.80 20.98 20.87
N GLY A 21 -10.51 19.69 21.03
CA GLY A 21 -9.95 19.12 22.27
C GLY A 21 -8.63 18.37 22.08
N ILE A 22 -7.94 18.04 23.17
CA ILE A 22 -6.67 17.27 23.15
C ILE A 22 -6.85 15.91 22.43
N ILE A 23 -8.01 15.27 22.60
CA ILE A 23 -8.34 13.99 21.98
C ILE A 23 -8.40 14.10 20.45
N GLU A 24 -8.82 15.25 19.92
CA GLU A 24 -8.88 15.50 18.48
C GLU A 24 -7.48 15.63 17.85
N GLY A 25 -6.56 16.32 18.55
CA GLY A 25 -5.16 16.38 18.12
C GLY A 25 -4.53 14.98 18.02
N ILE A 26 -4.84 14.09 18.96
CA ILE A 26 -4.39 12.69 18.93
C ILE A 26 -5.01 11.97 17.71
N VAL A 27 -6.28 12.20 17.42
CA VAL A 27 -6.99 11.62 16.26
C VAL A 27 -6.36 12.03 14.93
N ILE A 28 -6.02 13.32 14.76
CA ILE A 28 -5.37 13.81 13.53
C ILE A 28 -3.99 13.17 13.34
N VAL A 29 -3.20 13.05 14.42
CA VAL A 29 -1.89 12.40 14.37
C VAL A 29 -2.02 10.90 14.06
N MET A 30 -2.98 10.21 14.68
CA MET A 30 -3.26 8.80 14.40
C MET A 30 -3.73 8.58 12.95
N ALA A 31 -4.55 9.47 12.40
CA ALA A 31 -4.99 9.39 11.01
C ALA A 31 -3.81 9.48 10.03
N VAL A 32 -2.83 10.35 10.29
CA VAL A 32 -1.60 10.43 9.49
C VAL A 32 -0.75 9.18 9.68
N GLY A 33 -0.54 8.72 10.93
CA GLY A 33 0.27 7.54 11.22
C GLY A 33 -0.27 6.26 10.56
N LEU A 34 -1.58 6.01 10.70
CA LEU A 34 -2.24 4.82 10.12
C LEU A 34 -2.25 4.86 8.59
N SER A 35 -2.31 6.05 7.97
CA SER A 35 -2.25 6.16 6.51
C SER A 35 -0.91 5.68 5.94
N VAL A 36 0.20 5.95 6.65
CA VAL A 36 1.54 5.52 6.25
C VAL A 36 1.75 4.05 6.58
N ASP A 37 1.21 3.56 7.69
CA ASP A 37 1.32 2.16 8.10
C ASP A 37 0.78 1.19 7.03
N PHE A 38 -0.40 1.47 6.47
CA PHE A 38 -0.97 0.64 5.41
C PHE A 38 -0.11 0.66 4.14
N VAL A 39 0.39 1.82 3.74
CA VAL A 39 1.29 1.96 2.58
C VAL A 39 2.55 1.12 2.76
N VAL A 40 3.14 1.15 3.95
CA VAL A 40 4.34 0.39 4.29
C VAL A 40 4.06 -1.11 4.30
N HIS A 41 2.97 -1.56 4.90
CA HIS A 41 2.60 -2.98 4.92
C HIS A 41 2.43 -3.55 3.50
N PHE A 42 1.71 -2.84 2.63
CA PHE A 42 1.58 -3.22 1.23
C PHE A 42 2.91 -3.12 0.47
N GLY A 43 3.75 -2.11 0.76
CA GLY A 43 5.07 -1.95 0.15
C GLY A 43 6.05 -3.07 0.52
N VAL A 44 6.12 -3.46 1.79
CA VAL A 44 6.92 -4.60 2.25
C VAL A 44 6.41 -5.90 1.62
N GLY A 45 5.08 -6.07 1.60
CA GLY A 45 4.42 -7.18 0.91
C GLY A 45 4.80 -7.27 -0.56
N TYR A 46 4.90 -6.13 -1.26
CA TYR A 46 5.28 -6.04 -2.67
C TYR A 46 6.74 -6.44 -2.96
N ILE A 47 7.65 -6.16 -2.02
CA ILE A 47 9.06 -6.51 -2.12
C ILE A 47 9.30 -7.99 -1.82
N HIS A 48 8.54 -8.57 -0.88
CA HIS A 48 8.69 -9.96 -0.41
C HIS A 48 8.01 -11.02 -1.30
N ILE A 49 7.64 -10.70 -2.54
CA ILE A 49 7.10 -11.71 -3.46
C ILE A 49 8.18 -12.74 -3.80
N ASP A 50 7.79 -14.01 -3.77
CA ASP A 50 8.65 -15.11 -4.18
C ASP A 50 8.99 -14.98 -5.67
N PRO A 51 10.29 -14.93 -6.03
CA PRO A 51 10.72 -14.74 -7.42
C PRO A 51 10.25 -15.88 -8.33
N THR A 52 9.98 -17.06 -7.76
CA THR A 52 9.46 -18.22 -8.49
C THR A 52 8.10 -17.96 -9.14
N ASP A 53 7.22 -17.19 -8.50
CA ASP A 53 5.89 -16.89 -9.06
C ASP A 53 6.00 -15.97 -10.28
N ILE A 54 6.94 -15.02 -10.24
CA ILE A 54 7.24 -14.12 -11.35
C ILE A 54 7.86 -14.91 -12.51
N ASP A 55 8.79 -15.82 -12.22
CA ASP A 55 9.44 -16.66 -13.22
C ASP A 55 8.46 -17.62 -13.89
N ASN A 56 7.54 -18.22 -13.13
CA ASN A 56 6.48 -19.09 -13.65
C ASN A 56 5.55 -18.32 -14.61
N GLU A 57 5.13 -17.11 -14.24
CA GLU A 57 4.32 -16.24 -15.09
C GLU A 57 5.08 -15.77 -16.34
N ARG A 58 6.38 -15.44 -16.23
CA ARG A 58 7.23 -15.10 -17.39
C ARG A 58 7.35 -16.27 -18.36
N LYS A 59 7.55 -17.49 -17.86
CA LYS A 59 7.67 -18.71 -18.69
C LYS A 59 6.38 -18.99 -19.45
N LYS A 60 5.20 -18.89 -18.81
CA LYS A 60 3.90 -19.03 -19.49
C LYS A 60 3.76 -18.09 -20.70
N ILE A 61 4.18 -16.84 -20.55
CA ILE A 61 4.14 -15.83 -21.62
C ILE A 61 5.12 -16.18 -22.75
N GLU A 62 6.28 -16.71 -22.41
CA GLU A 62 7.32 -17.12 -23.37
C GLU A 62 6.92 -18.37 -24.15
N ASP A 63 6.33 -19.36 -23.47
CA ASP A 63 5.78 -20.56 -24.11
C ASP A 63 4.64 -20.22 -25.09
N GLN A 64 3.78 -19.26 -24.73
CA GLN A 64 2.74 -18.73 -25.63
C GLN A 64 3.29 -17.92 -26.82
N SER A 65 4.56 -17.50 -26.76
CA SER A 65 5.17 -16.63 -27.76
C SER A 65 5.88 -17.40 -28.89
N LYS A 66 6.01 -18.73 -28.82
CA LYS A 66 6.76 -19.50 -29.82
C LYS A 66 6.25 -19.19 -31.24
N PRO A 67 7.12 -18.69 -32.15
CA PRO A 67 6.69 -18.21 -33.45
C PRO A 67 6.29 -19.37 -34.36
N ASN A 68 5.17 -19.21 -35.05
CA ASN A 68 4.75 -20.03 -36.17
C ASN A 68 4.46 -19.09 -37.34
N GLY A 69 5.52 -18.57 -37.98
CA GLY A 69 5.37 -17.62 -39.09
C GLY A 69 6.60 -16.73 -39.35
N ASN A 70 6.75 -16.36 -40.63
CA ASN A 70 7.39 -15.17 -41.22
C ASN A 70 8.10 -14.15 -40.28
N GLU A 71 9.30 -13.74 -40.68
CA GLU A 71 10.23 -12.88 -39.90
C GLU A 71 9.64 -11.54 -39.42
N ASN A 72 8.75 -10.90 -40.19
CA ASN A 72 8.11 -9.63 -39.80
C ASN A 72 7.16 -9.81 -38.61
N ASP A 73 6.41 -10.91 -38.59
CA ASP A 73 5.52 -11.24 -37.48
C ASP A 73 6.37 -11.54 -36.23
N SER A 74 7.50 -12.26 -36.39
CA SER A 74 8.41 -12.54 -35.26
C SER A 74 8.82 -11.29 -34.47
N LYS A 75 9.15 -10.16 -35.15
CA LYS A 75 9.51 -8.91 -34.49
C LYS A 75 8.35 -8.30 -33.71
N ILE A 76 7.15 -8.24 -34.31
CA ILE A 76 5.94 -7.71 -33.65
C ILE A 76 5.59 -8.54 -32.41
N ASN A 77 5.74 -9.87 -32.50
CA ASN A 77 5.51 -10.81 -31.42
C ASN A 77 6.47 -10.53 -30.25
N THR A 78 7.76 -10.36 -30.55
CA THR A 78 8.79 -10.09 -29.54
C THR A 78 8.52 -8.82 -28.75
N TRP A 79 8.22 -7.68 -29.39
CA TRP A 79 7.90 -6.44 -28.67
C TRP A 79 6.65 -6.60 -27.81
N ARG A 80 5.58 -7.18 -28.36
CA ARG A 80 4.32 -7.42 -27.63
C ARG A 80 4.56 -8.28 -26.38
N VAL A 81 5.42 -9.28 -26.49
CA VAL A 81 5.77 -10.21 -25.42
C VAL A 81 6.61 -9.53 -24.35
N MET A 82 7.55 -8.65 -24.73
CA MET A 82 8.30 -7.82 -23.79
C MET A 82 7.37 -6.89 -22.98
N TYR A 83 6.44 -6.19 -23.63
CA TYR A 83 5.46 -5.34 -22.94
C TYR A 83 4.56 -6.17 -22.00
N ARG A 84 4.14 -7.36 -22.44
CA ARG A 84 3.32 -8.26 -21.62
C ARG A 84 4.08 -8.76 -20.39
N LYS A 85 5.34 -9.17 -20.54
CA LYS A 85 6.20 -9.61 -19.42
C LYS A 85 6.31 -8.54 -18.33
N GLN A 86 6.47 -7.27 -18.72
CA GLN A 86 6.55 -6.16 -17.77
C GLN A 86 5.24 -5.89 -17.02
N GLN A 87 4.10 -5.94 -17.72
CA GLN A 87 2.79 -5.73 -17.11
C GLN A 87 2.45 -6.86 -16.13
N VAL A 88 2.71 -8.10 -16.52
CA VAL A 88 2.44 -9.27 -15.67
C VAL A 88 3.30 -9.25 -14.41
N GLU A 89 4.56 -8.81 -14.50
CA GLU A 89 5.42 -8.66 -13.32
C GLU A 89 4.81 -7.69 -12.29
N ARG A 90 4.25 -6.56 -12.72
CA ARG A 90 3.58 -5.61 -11.80
C ARG A 90 2.33 -6.22 -11.17
N THR A 91 1.47 -6.83 -11.98
CA THR A 91 0.19 -7.38 -11.50
C THR A 91 0.40 -8.56 -10.57
N THR A 92 1.38 -9.42 -10.85
CA THR A 92 1.71 -10.56 -10.00
C THR A 92 2.26 -10.11 -8.65
N ARG A 93 3.09 -9.07 -8.63
CA ARG A 93 3.59 -8.50 -7.37
C ARG A 93 2.48 -7.83 -6.55
N VAL A 94 1.60 -7.04 -7.17
CA VAL A 94 0.47 -6.46 -6.45
C VAL A 94 -0.47 -7.57 -5.94
N ARG A 95 -0.78 -8.57 -6.77
CA ARG A 95 -1.65 -9.68 -6.39
C ARG A 95 -1.04 -10.56 -5.28
N GLY A 96 0.26 -10.81 -5.31
CA GLY A 96 0.94 -11.50 -4.22
C GLY A 96 0.88 -10.70 -2.91
N SER A 97 1.13 -9.39 -3.00
CA SER A 97 1.12 -8.50 -1.83
C SER A 97 -0.27 -8.38 -1.20
N ILE A 98 -1.33 -8.25 -2.02
CA ILE A 98 -2.70 -8.18 -1.51
C ILE A 98 -3.17 -9.50 -0.91
N LEU A 99 -2.78 -10.65 -1.49
CA LEU A 99 -3.16 -11.94 -0.94
C LEU A 99 -2.47 -12.23 0.40
N ARG A 100 -1.21 -11.79 0.56
CA ARG A 100 -0.44 -12.01 1.78
C ARG A 100 -0.81 -11.02 2.90
N VAL A 101 -1.04 -9.75 2.57
CA VAL A 101 -1.22 -8.67 3.56
C VAL A 101 -2.69 -8.24 3.71
N GLY A 102 -3.50 -8.37 2.66
CA GLY A 102 -4.87 -7.85 2.63
C GLY A 102 -5.82 -8.52 3.61
N SER A 103 -5.70 -9.84 3.83
CA SER A 103 -6.52 -10.57 4.80
C SER A 103 -6.25 -10.13 6.24
N ALA A 104 -4.97 -9.93 6.59
CA ALA A 104 -4.57 -9.44 7.90
C ALA A 104 -5.08 -8.01 8.14
N VAL A 105 -4.91 -7.11 7.16
CA VAL A 105 -5.40 -5.73 7.23
C VAL A 105 -6.93 -5.66 7.35
N PHE A 106 -7.66 -6.52 6.62
CA PHE A 106 -9.12 -6.59 6.74
C PHE A 106 -9.57 -7.07 8.12
N MET A 107 -8.93 -8.10 8.67
CA MET A 107 -9.23 -8.58 10.02
C MET A 107 -8.93 -7.53 11.09
N ALA A 108 -7.82 -6.80 10.95
CA ALA A 108 -7.50 -5.68 11.82
C ALA A 108 -8.58 -4.58 11.73
N ALA A 109 -8.96 -4.17 10.52
CA ALA A 109 -10.03 -3.19 10.30
C ALA A 109 -11.35 -3.63 10.91
N PHE A 110 -11.73 -4.89 10.74
CA PHE A 110 -12.94 -5.46 11.30
C PHE A 110 -12.92 -5.47 12.83
N THR A 111 -11.80 -5.85 13.43
CA THR A 111 -11.64 -5.92 14.89
C THR A 111 -11.72 -4.53 15.52
N THR A 112 -11.02 -3.55 14.94
CA THR A 112 -11.06 -2.16 15.41
C THR A 112 -12.43 -1.52 15.18
N PHE A 113 -13.10 -1.84 14.07
CA PHE A 113 -14.48 -1.44 13.84
C PHE A 113 -15.42 -2.01 14.91
N ALA A 114 -15.34 -3.31 15.20
CA ALA A 114 -16.17 -3.95 16.22
C ALA A 114 -15.90 -3.38 17.63
N ALA A 115 -14.64 -3.10 17.96
CA ALA A 115 -14.27 -2.45 19.21
C ALA A 115 -14.86 -1.03 19.32
N GLY A 116 -14.70 -0.20 18.28
CA GLY A 116 -15.28 1.15 18.21
C GLY A 116 -16.81 1.13 18.27
N PHE A 117 -17.44 0.16 17.59
CA PHE A 117 -18.88 -0.05 17.63
C PHE A 117 -19.37 -0.45 19.02
N SER A 118 -18.68 -1.36 19.71
CA SER A 118 -19.03 -1.73 21.09
C SER A 118 -18.98 -0.53 22.05
N MET A 119 -17.99 0.36 21.87
CA MET A 119 -17.85 1.57 22.69
C MET A 119 -18.95 2.61 22.45
N ILE A 120 -19.68 2.55 21.33
CA ILE A 120 -20.78 3.49 21.07
C ILE A 120 -21.92 3.36 22.09
N PHE A 121 -22.11 2.15 22.65
CA PHE A 121 -23.15 1.87 23.64
C PHE A 121 -22.77 2.32 25.07
N ALA A 122 -21.53 2.77 25.29
CA ALA A 122 -21.09 3.24 26.60
C ALA A 122 -21.89 4.47 27.07
N SER A 123 -22.07 4.57 28.39
CA SER A 123 -22.81 5.66 29.05
C SER A 123 -21.97 6.93 29.24
N VAL A 124 -20.64 6.81 29.29
CA VAL A 124 -19.72 7.94 29.44
C VAL A 124 -19.54 8.62 28.08
N ILE A 125 -19.91 9.90 27.99
CA ILE A 125 -19.81 10.72 26.77
C ILE A 125 -18.40 10.58 26.17
N ALA A 126 -17.35 10.85 26.93
CA ALA A 126 -15.97 10.80 26.43
C ALA A 126 -15.57 9.45 25.78
N ILE A 127 -16.10 8.32 26.26
CA ILE A 127 -15.79 6.99 25.71
C ILE A 127 -16.55 6.75 24.40
N ARG A 128 -17.84 7.12 24.35
CA ARG A 128 -18.64 7.06 23.11
C ARG A 128 -18.02 7.92 22.01
N GLN A 129 -17.56 9.09 22.42
CA GLN A 129 -16.91 10.07 21.55
C GLN A 129 -15.61 9.52 20.94
N MET A 130 -14.75 8.93 21.75
CA MET A 130 -13.52 8.27 21.29
C MET A 130 -13.82 7.08 20.35
N GLY A 131 -14.83 6.28 20.65
CA GLY A 131 -15.21 5.11 19.84
C GLY A 131 -15.68 5.47 18.43
N GLN A 132 -16.47 6.53 18.27
CA GLN A 132 -16.94 7.01 16.97
C GLN A 132 -15.78 7.50 16.08
N PHE A 133 -14.80 8.20 16.64
CA PHE A 133 -13.63 8.65 15.89
C PHE A 133 -12.73 7.50 15.46
N LEU A 134 -12.43 6.56 16.37
CA LEU A 134 -11.62 5.39 16.04
C LEU A 134 -12.25 4.53 14.95
N MET A 135 -13.58 4.39 14.97
CA MET A 135 -14.32 3.70 13.92
C MET A 135 -14.23 4.42 12.57
N ALA A 136 -14.41 5.74 12.56
CA ALA A 136 -14.35 6.56 11.34
C ALA A 136 -12.96 6.53 10.68
N ILE A 137 -11.89 6.68 11.47
CA ILE A 137 -10.50 6.65 10.97
C ILE A 137 -10.16 5.27 10.38
N MET A 138 -10.59 4.18 11.03
CA MET A 138 -10.29 2.84 10.54
C MET A 138 -10.96 2.54 9.20
N LEU A 139 -12.26 2.84 9.06
CA LEU A 139 -13.02 2.58 7.84
C LEU A 139 -12.57 3.44 6.66
N THR A 140 -12.32 4.72 6.91
CA THR A 140 -11.88 5.67 5.87
C THR A 140 -10.47 5.34 5.40
N SER A 141 -9.55 5.03 6.32
CA SER A 141 -8.19 4.63 5.99
C SER A 141 -8.15 3.30 5.20
N TRP A 142 -8.90 2.29 5.64
CA TRP A 142 -8.97 1.00 4.95
C TRP A 142 -9.57 1.13 3.54
N SER A 143 -10.70 1.84 3.41
CA SER A 143 -11.36 2.05 2.11
C SER A 143 -10.46 2.82 1.14
N PHE A 144 -9.76 3.83 1.65
CA PHE A 144 -8.83 4.62 0.86
C PHE A 144 -7.62 3.80 0.38
N SER A 145 -7.06 2.95 1.24
CA SER A 145 -5.95 2.06 0.88
C SER A 145 -6.35 1.11 -0.26
N MET A 146 -7.52 0.46 -0.14
CA MET A 146 -8.00 -0.51 -1.13
C MET A 146 -8.35 0.12 -2.48
N PHE A 147 -9.01 1.29 -2.49
CA PHE A 147 -9.48 1.91 -3.74
C PHE A 147 -8.46 2.82 -4.42
N PHE A 148 -7.54 3.45 -3.68
CA PHE A 148 -6.67 4.47 -4.25
C PHE A 148 -5.20 4.03 -4.31
N PHE A 149 -4.68 3.42 -3.24
CA PHE A 149 -3.26 3.07 -3.18
C PHE A 149 -2.93 1.83 -4.03
N LEU A 150 -3.77 0.80 -3.99
CA LEU A 150 -3.57 -0.43 -4.79
C LEU A 150 -3.50 -0.16 -6.31
N PRO A 151 -4.43 0.62 -6.91
CA PRO A 151 -4.32 1.00 -8.33
C PRO A 151 -3.09 1.87 -8.62
N LEU A 152 -2.68 2.72 -7.67
CA LEU A 152 -1.49 3.54 -7.82
C LEU A 152 -0.23 2.66 -7.93
N CYS A 153 -0.13 1.60 -7.11
CA CYS A 153 0.95 0.62 -7.19
C CYS A 153 0.92 -0.23 -8.46
N LEU A 154 -0.26 -0.48 -9.04
CA LEU A 154 -0.36 -1.15 -10.35
C LEU A 154 0.20 -0.27 -11.48
N ILE A 155 -0.01 1.05 -11.41
CA ILE A 155 0.40 1.99 -12.46
C ILE A 155 1.87 2.42 -12.30
N ILE A 156 2.27 2.80 -11.08
CA ILE A 156 3.56 3.44 -10.75
C ILE A 156 4.53 2.44 -10.10
N GLY A 157 4.13 1.20 -9.88
CA GLY A 157 4.94 0.17 -9.22
C GLY A 157 6.32 -0.02 -9.89
N PRO A 158 7.42 0.03 -9.10
CA PRO A 158 8.76 -0.20 -9.62
C PRO A 158 8.88 -1.64 -10.12
N VAL A 159 9.42 -1.80 -11.33
CA VAL A 159 9.67 -3.12 -11.95
C VAL A 159 11.16 -3.42 -11.86
N GLY A 160 11.52 -4.65 -11.53
CA GLY A 160 12.92 -5.04 -11.35
C GLY A 160 13.62 -4.35 -10.16
N ILE A 161 14.90 -4.00 -10.36
CA ILE A 161 15.85 -3.56 -9.32
C ILE A 161 15.85 -2.02 -9.17
N CYS A 162 14.90 -1.30 -9.79
CA CYS A 162 14.78 0.15 -9.67
C CYS A 162 14.65 0.58 -8.20
N GLY A 163 15.63 1.33 -7.70
CA GLY A 163 15.67 1.83 -6.32
C GLY A 163 16.42 0.96 -5.31
N SER A 164 17.09 -0.12 -5.74
CA SER A 164 18.07 -0.80 -4.87
C SER A 164 19.27 0.11 -4.67
N ILE A 165 19.27 0.85 -3.56
CA ILE A 165 20.46 1.55 -3.08
C ILE A 165 21.22 0.51 -2.24
N PRO A 166 22.33 -0.07 -2.72
CA PRO A 166 23.11 -0.99 -1.92
C PRO A 166 23.67 -0.21 -0.72
N PHE A 167 23.02 -0.33 0.43
CA PHE A 167 23.40 0.33 1.68
C PHE A 167 24.85 0.00 2.08
N SER A 168 25.33 -1.18 1.66
CA SER A 168 26.74 -1.59 1.76
C SER A 168 27.73 -0.72 0.97
N ARG A 169 27.31 -0.08 -0.12
CA ARG A 169 28.13 0.95 -0.84
C ARG A 169 27.97 2.34 -0.22
N LEU A 170 26.80 2.67 0.31
CA LEU A 170 26.56 3.96 0.97
C LEU A 170 27.39 4.10 2.25
N ILE A 171 27.44 3.06 3.09
CA ILE A 171 28.31 3.03 4.29
C ILE A 171 29.79 3.04 3.90
N LYS A 172 30.19 2.32 2.83
CA LYS A 172 31.59 2.37 2.34
C LYS A 172 31.99 3.78 1.88
N CYS A 173 31.09 4.50 1.23
CA CYS A 173 31.30 5.89 0.81
C CYS A 173 31.32 6.86 2.00
N PHE A 174 30.46 6.65 3.01
CA PHE A 174 30.43 7.47 4.23
C PHE A 174 31.65 7.24 5.13
N LYS A 175 32.26 6.04 5.08
CA LYS A 175 33.50 5.71 5.77
C LYS A 175 34.76 6.25 5.05
N GLN A 176 34.60 6.79 3.84
CA GLN A 176 35.66 7.33 3.00
C GLN A 176 35.73 8.87 3.02
N THR A 177 35.01 9.53 3.94
CA THR A 177 35.27 10.95 4.23
C THR A 177 36.66 11.07 4.85
N PRO A 178 37.65 11.70 4.19
CA PRO A 178 38.97 11.89 4.77
C PRO A 178 38.83 12.89 5.93
N ARG A 179 39.18 12.45 7.14
CA ARG A 179 39.58 13.37 8.19
C ARG A 179 40.82 14.10 7.69
N GLN A 180 40.64 15.34 7.24
CA GLN A 180 41.73 16.31 7.15
C GLN A 180 41.98 16.86 8.56
N GLN A 181 43.27 17.01 8.86
CA GLN A 181 43.93 17.37 10.14
C GLN A 181 44.19 16.22 11.11
#